data_AF-A0A0R1Q6G2-F1
#
_entry.id   AF-A0A0R1Q6G2-F1
#
_cell.length_a   1.000
_cell.length_b   1.000
_cell.length_c   1.000
_cell.angle_alpha   90.00
_cell.angle_beta   90.00
_cell.angle_gamma   90.00
#
_symmetry.space_group_name_H-M   'P 1'
#
loop_
_entity.id
_entity.type
_entity.pdbx_description
1 polymer ?
#
loop_
_entity_poly.entity_id
_entity_poly.type
_entity_poly.pdbx_seq_one_letter_code
_entity_poly.pdbx_strand_id
1 'polypeptide(L)'
;MGFDWGEFITGIALLIGSVVMLRNPGATMMTLSFIFAIIAIIRGIATLAAFPKLHQLTGGFAWVSGVAGVIDLLVGLLFLFNLESAVIAVAYVFAAWFLIDSIANLLNARHLRQAGTLWFVINLILDIISVLIALLFIMQPVISAVGMVTLLAMFFAVWGINAIITAFARRSI
;
A
#
# COMPACT_ATOMS: atom_id res chain seq x y z
N MET A 1 6.86 27.29 -24.88
CA MET A 1 7.29 25.98 -25.41
C MET A 1 8.45 25.48 -24.57
N GLY A 2 8.18 24.69 -23.55
CA GLY A 2 9.23 24.17 -22.67
C GLY A 2 9.00 22.68 -22.43
N PHE A 3 10.01 21.87 -22.74
CA PHE A 3 10.09 20.52 -22.21
C PHE A 3 10.13 20.61 -20.68
N ASP A 4 9.26 19.87 -20.00
CA ASP A 4 9.24 19.89 -18.54
C ASP A 4 10.32 18.95 -17.99
N TRP A 5 11.49 19.52 -17.75
CA TRP A 5 12.63 18.80 -17.18
C TRP A 5 12.31 18.18 -15.81
N GLY A 6 11.40 18.78 -15.02
CA GLY A 6 11.02 18.26 -13.70
C GLY A 6 10.26 16.95 -13.81
N GLU A 7 9.27 16.90 -14.69
CA GLU A 7 8.49 15.67 -14.97
C GLU A 7 9.37 14.58 -15.58
N PHE A 8 10.30 14.94 -16.46
CA PHE A 8 11.21 13.97 -17.07
C PHE A 8 12.15 13.32 -16.05
N ILE A 9 12.78 14.12 -15.19
CA ILE A 9 13.68 13.62 -14.14
C ILE A 9 12.89 12.75 -13.15
N THR A 10 11.69 13.17 -12.76
CA THR A 10 10.78 12.39 -11.91
C THR A 10 10.46 11.04 -12.56
N GLY A 11 10.12 11.04 -13.85
CA GLY A 11 9.82 9.83 -14.60
C GLY A 11 10.97 8.84 -14.63
N ILE A 12 12.18 9.31 -14.93
CA ILE A 12 13.39 8.47 -14.89
C ILE A 12 13.65 7.93 -13.48
N ALA A 13 13.56 8.77 -12.45
CA ALA A 13 13.78 8.37 -11.08
C ALA A 13 12.81 7.27 -10.63
N LEU A 14 11.52 7.39 -10.99
CA LEU A 14 10.50 6.38 -10.69
C LEU A 14 10.75 5.06 -11.43
N LEU A 15 11.17 5.10 -12.70
CA LEU A 15 11.52 3.90 -13.45
C LEU A 15 12.75 3.18 -12.86
N ILE A 16 13.79 3.93 -12.50
CA ILE A 16 14.96 3.37 -11.81
C ILE A 16 14.53 2.76 -10.48
N GLY A 17 13.71 3.48 -9.71
CA GLY A 17 13.14 2.99 -8.45
C GLY A 17 12.43 1.66 -8.61
N SER A 18 11.55 1.53 -9.61
CA SER A 18 10.84 0.29 -9.92
C SER A 18 11.81 -0.89 -10.15
N VAL A 19 12.84 -0.70 -10.97
CA VAL A 19 13.85 -1.75 -11.24
C VAL A 19 14.64 -2.11 -9.98
N VAL A 20 15.06 -1.11 -9.19
CA VAL A 20 15.80 -1.34 -7.94
C VAL A 20 14.97 -2.13 -6.94
N MET A 21 13.67 -1.82 -6.83
CA MET A 21 12.75 -2.51 -5.94
C MET A 21 12.61 -4.00 -6.28
N LEU A 22 12.41 -4.31 -7.56
CA LEU A 22 12.28 -5.68 -8.04
C LEU A 22 13.58 -6.50 -7.91
N ARG A 23 14.73 -5.85 -8.04
CA ARG A 23 16.03 -6.50 -7.85
C ARG A 23 16.35 -6.77 -6.39
N ASN A 24 15.84 -5.94 -5.47
CA ASN A 24 16.11 -6.04 -4.04
C ASN A 24 14.81 -5.99 -3.22
N PRO A 25 13.93 -7.00 -3.35
CA PRO A 25 12.62 -6.96 -2.70
C PRO A 25 12.73 -7.01 -1.18
N GLY A 26 13.68 -7.76 -0.62
CA GLY A 26 13.92 -7.79 0.83
C GLY A 26 14.33 -6.43 1.39
N ALA A 27 15.28 -5.74 0.74
CA ALA A 27 15.70 -4.40 1.15
C ALA A 27 14.56 -3.37 1.02
N THR A 28 13.77 -3.47 -0.04
CA THR A 28 12.60 -2.60 -0.24
C THR A 28 11.57 -2.81 0.86
N MET A 29 11.27 -4.06 1.19
CA MET A 29 10.33 -4.39 2.25
C MET A 29 10.82 -3.93 3.63
N MET A 30 12.11 -4.06 3.93
CA MET A 30 12.71 -3.51 5.15
C MET A 30 12.53 -1.98 5.22
N THR A 31 12.82 -1.27 4.13
CA THR A 31 12.62 0.19 4.05
C THR A 31 11.16 0.57 4.25
N LEU A 32 10.21 -0.13 3.62
CA LEU A 32 8.78 0.10 3.82
C LEU A 32 8.36 -0.13 5.27
N SER A 33 8.84 -1.21 5.86
CA SER A 33 8.52 -1.57 7.24
C SER A 33 9.06 -0.54 8.23
N PHE A 34 10.25 0.00 7.96
CA PHE A 34 10.84 1.10 8.73
C PHE A 34 9.98 2.37 8.63
N ILE A 35 9.54 2.73 7.42
CA ILE A 35 8.64 3.87 7.20
C ILE A 35 7.31 3.66 7.95
N PHE A 36 6.71 2.47 7.86
CA PHE A 36 5.48 2.17 8.59
C PHE A 36 5.64 2.23 10.10
N ALA A 37 6.78 1.76 10.64
CA ALA A 37 7.09 1.87 12.06
C ALA A 37 7.16 3.34 12.51
N ILE A 38 7.83 4.19 11.74
CA ILE A 38 7.86 5.64 12.01
C ILE A 38 6.45 6.24 11.95
N ILE A 39 5.67 5.91 10.93
CA ILE A 39 4.30 6.41 10.79
C ILE A 39 3.44 5.96 11.98
N ALA A 40 3.57 4.73 12.45
CA ALA A 40 2.85 4.21 13.61
C ALA A 40 3.20 5.01 14.88
N ILE A 41 4.48 5.31 15.11
CA ILE A 41 4.91 6.17 16.23
C ILE A 41 4.32 7.57 16.13
N ILE A 42 4.43 8.20 14.95
CA ILE A 42 3.89 9.56 14.73
C ILE A 42 2.37 9.58 14.96
N ARG A 43 1.65 8.58 14.45
CA ARG A 43 0.20 8.43 14.65
C ARG A 43 -0.17 8.19 16.12
N GLY A 44 0.58 7.34 16.81
CA GLY A 44 0.41 7.10 18.24
C GLY A 44 0.56 8.39 19.05
N ILE A 45 1.65 9.14 18.82
CA ILE A 45 1.89 10.44 19.46
C ILE A 45 0.78 11.43 19.14
N ALA A 46 0.39 11.57 17.86
CA ALA A 46 -0.64 12.52 17.44
C ALA A 46 -2.01 12.19 18.07
N THR A 47 -2.36 10.90 18.13
CA THR A 47 -3.62 10.42 18.72
C THR A 47 -3.65 10.69 20.22
N LEU A 48 -2.55 10.43 20.92
CA LEU A 48 -2.43 10.72 22.36
C LEU A 48 -2.43 12.23 22.65
N ALA A 49 -1.79 13.04 21.81
CA ALA A 49 -1.82 14.50 21.94
C ALA A 49 -3.21 15.09 21.69
N ALA A 50 -3.99 14.48 20.81
CA ALA A 50 -5.38 14.87 20.53
C ALA A 50 -6.39 14.33 21.56
N PHE A 51 -5.98 13.37 22.41
CA PHE A 51 -6.86 12.68 23.35
C PHE A 51 -7.68 13.62 24.25
N PRO A 52 -7.13 14.71 24.84
CA PRO A 52 -7.91 15.60 25.70
C PRO A 52 -9.06 16.30 24.95
N LYS A 53 -8.84 16.64 23.67
CA LYS A 53 -9.85 17.27 22.81
C LYS A 53 -10.89 16.25 22.35
N LEU A 54 -10.45 15.04 21.99
CA LEU A 54 -11.32 13.92 21.63
C LEU A 54 -12.25 13.55 22.80
N HIS A 55 -11.72 13.49 24.02
CA HIS A 55 -12.49 13.20 25.23
C HIS A 55 -13.64 14.19 25.48
N GLN A 56 -13.45 15.46 25.13
CA GLN A 56 -14.50 16.47 25.26
C GLN A 56 -15.58 16.36 24.17
N LEU A 57 -15.24 15.83 22.99
CA LEU A 57 -16.12 15.78 21.82
C LEU A 57 -16.88 14.45 21.68
N THR A 58 -16.25 13.31 22.00
CA THR A 58 -16.80 11.96 21.79
C THR A 58 -17.24 11.27 23.09
N GLY A 59 -17.04 11.92 24.24
CA GLY A 59 -17.46 11.39 25.54
C GLY A 59 -16.87 10.00 25.85
N GLY A 60 -17.71 9.07 26.29
CA GLY A 60 -17.32 7.75 26.81
C GLY A 60 -16.63 6.79 25.82
N PHE A 61 -16.47 7.14 24.53
CA PHE A 61 -15.70 6.34 23.57
C PHE A 61 -14.27 6.85 23.37
N ALA A 62 -13.90 7.99 23.96
CA ALA A 62 -12.56 8.55 23.79
C ALA A 62 -11.45 7.64 24.30
N TRP A 63 -11.70 6.81 25.33
CA TRP A 63 -10.71 5.86 25.84
C TRP A 63 -10.23 4.88 24.76
N VAL A 64 -11.07 4.51 23.79
CA VAL A 64 -10.70 3.64 22.66
C VAL A 64 -9.59 4.28 21.83
N SER A 65 -9.70 5.59 21.57
CA SER A 65 -8.66 6.34 20.85
C SER A 65 -7.35 6.42 21.63
N GLY A 66 -7.42 6.53 22.96
CA GLY A 66 -6.23 6.52 23.82
C GLY A 66 -5.52 5.17 23.78
N VAL A 67 -6.26 4.07 23.91
CA VAL A 67 -5.72 2.71 23.81
C VAL A 67 -5.12 2.46 22.44
N ALA A 68 -5.81 2.85 21.36
CA ALA A 68 -5.28 2.74 20.00
C ALA A 68 -3.96 3.51 19.83
N GLY A 69 -3.89 4.75 20.33
CA GLY A 69 -2.66 5.55 20.28
C GLY A 69 -1.49 4.92 21.04
N VAL A 70 -1.73 4.32 22.21
CA VAL A 70 -0.71 3.56 22.94
C VAL A 70 -0.26 2.33 22.16
N ILE A 71 -1.20 1.56 21.60
CA ILE A 71 -0.88 0.37 20.80
C ILE A 71 -0.03 0.76 19.58
N ASP A 72 -0.41 1.79 18.84
CA ASP A 72 0.34 2.27 17.67
C ASP A 72 1.77 2.67 18.04
N LEU A 73 1.94 3.38 19.17
CA LEU A 73 3.26 3.76 19.69
C LEU A 73 4.11 2.52 20.04
N LEU A 74 3.53 1.57 20.77
CA LEU A 74 4.23 0.35 21.19
C LEU A 74 4.61 -0.51 20.00
N VAL A 75 3.68 -0.75 19.07
CA VAL A 75 3.92 -1.51 17.84
C VAL A 75 5.02 -0.84 17.01
N GLY A 76 4.93 0.47 16.82
CA GLY A 76 5.95 1.22 16.08
C GLY A 76 7.34 1.13 16.72
N LEU A 77 7.44 1.26 18.04
CA LEU A 77 8.71 1.10 18.76
C LEU A 77 9.25 -0.34 18.66
N LEU A 78 8.40 -1.35 18.88
CA LEU A 78 8.80 -2.76 18.76
C LEU A 78 9.33 -3.08 17.36
N PHE A 79 8.70 -2.55 16.33
CA PHE A 79 9.10 -2.73 14.93
C PHE A 79 10.42 -2.02 14.59
N LEU A 80 10.72 -0.88 15.22
CA LEU A 80 12.04 -0.25 15.08
C LEU A 80 13.16 -1.08 15.72
N PHE A 81 12.89 -1.74 16.84
CA PHE A 81 13.88 -2.61 17.50
C PHE A 81 14.06 -3.96 16.79
N ASN A 82 13.02 -4.46 16.09
CA ASN A 82 13.09 -5.68 15.30
C ASN A 82 12.40 -5.49 13.94
N LEU A 83 13.19 -5.08 12.95
CA LEU A 83 12.69 -4.77 11.62
C LEU A 83 12.22 -6.02 10.85
N GLU A 84 12.75 -7.20 11.16
CA GLU A 84 12.26 -8.46 10.58
C GLU A 84 10.82 -8.77 11.01
N SER A 85 10.51 -8.53 12.28
CA SER A 85 9.14 -8.67 12.81
C SER A 85 8.20 -7.66 12.14
N ALA A 86 8.69 -6.44 11.89
CA ALA A 86 7.95 -5.42 11.15
C ALA A 86 7.63 -5.88 9.71
N VAL A 87 8.61 -6.45 9.01
CA VAL A 87 8.43 -7.01 7.66
C VAL A 87 7.34 -8.08 7.64
N ILE A 88 7.40 -9.03 8.56
CA ILE A 88 6.41 -10.11 8.65
C ILE A 88 5.02 -9.54 8.96
N ALA A 89 4.91 -8.63 9.92
CA ALA A 89 3.63 -8.02 10.29
C ALA A 89 3.01 -7.24 9.13
N VAL A 90 3.79 -6.39 8.45
CA VAL A 90 3.33 -5.63 7.27
C VAL A 90 2.91 -6.57 6.15
N ALA A 91 3.63 -7.67 5.93
CA ALA A 91 3.26 -8.68 4.94
C ALA A 91 1.90 -9.34 5.24
N TYR A 92 1.60 -9.63 6.51
CA TYR A 92 0.29 -10.17 6.89
C TYR A 92 -0.83 -9.13 6.76
N VAL A 93 -0.58 -7.88 7.16
CA VAL A 93 -1.54 -6.79 6.99
C VAL A 93 -1.86 -6.59 5.51
N PHE A 94 -0.84 -6.60 4.65
CA PHE A 94 -1.02 -6.52 3.21
C PHE A 94 -1.80 -7.72 2.66
N ALA A 95 -1.48 -8.96 3.09
CA ALA A 95 -2.22 -10.16 2.68
C ALA A 95 -3.70 -10.09 3.05
N ALA A 96 -4.00 -9.68 4.28
CA ALA A 96 -5.37 -9.53 4.77
C ALA A 96 -6.12 -8.44 3.99
N TRP A 97 -5.50 -7.28 3.77
CA TRP A 97 -6.08 -6.21 2.98
C TRP A 97 -6.35 -6.66 1.53
N PHE A 98 -5.37 -7.32 0.90
CA PHE A 98 -5.50 -7.83 -0.47
C PHE A 98 -6.60 -8.89 -0.60
N LEU A 99 -6.78 -9.75 0.42
CA LEU A 99 -7.89 -10.71 0.47
C LEU A 99 -9.24 -10.00 0.57
N ILE A 100 -9.36 -9.01 1.47
CA ILE A 100 -10.60 -8.23 1.63
C ILE A 100 -10.95 -7.53 0.32
N ASP A 101 -9.96 -6.90 -0.34
CA ASP A 101 -10.14 -6.23 -1.63
C ASP A 101 -10.58 -7.22 -2.72
N SER A 102 -9.91 -8.37 -2.81
CA SER A 102 -10.23 -9.42 -3.79
C SER A 102 -11.66 -9.96 -3.61
N ILE A 103 -12.09 -10.20 -2.37
CA ILE A 103 -13.46 -10.63 -2.07
C ILE A 103 -14.47 -9.52 -2.40
N ALA A 104 -14.18 -8.27 -2.04
CA ALA A 104 -15.05 -7.14 -2.35
C ALA A 104 -15.24 -6.96 -3.86
N ASN A 105 -14.18 -7.10 -4.65
CA ASN A 105 -14.23 -7.04 -6.11
C ASN A 105 -15.10 -8.18 -6.68
N LEU A 106 -14.92 -9.40 -6.20
CA LEU A 106 -15.72 -10.56 -6.61
C LEU A 106 -17.22 -10.37 -6.32
N LEU A 107 -17.57 -9.80 -5.16
CA LEU A 107 -18.96 -9.53 -4.80
C LEU A 107 -19.59 -8.43 -5.68
N ASN A 108 -18.78 -7.44 -6.06
CA ASN A 108 -19.21 -6.33 -6.93
C ASN A 108 -19.15 -6.65 -8.43
N ALA A 109 -18.55 -7.78 -8.83
CA ALA A 109 -18.40 -8.21 -10.23
C ALA A 109 -19.74 -8.29 -10.99
N ARG A 110 -20.86 -8.46 -10.29
CA ARG A 110 -22.21 -8.47 -10.90
C ARG A 110 -22.56 -7.16 -11.61
N HIS A 111 -22.00 -6.02 -11.19
CA HIS A 111 -22.26 -4.73 -11.84
C HIS A 111 -21.66 -4.67 -13.26
N LEU A 112 -20.58 -5.42 -13.52
CA LEU A 112 -19.94 -5.48 -14.85
C LEU A 112 -20.73 -6.25 -15.90
N ARG A 113 -21.81 -6.97 -15.54
CA ARG A 113 -22.72 -7.56 -16.53
C ARG A 113 -23.30 -6.53 -17.50
N GLN A 114 -23.41 -5.27 -17.05
CA GLN A 114 -23.90 -4.16 -17.89
C GLN A 114 -22.89 -3.74 -18.98
N ALA A 115 -21.59 -4.03 -18.79
CA ALA A 115 -20.52 -3.71 -19.75
C ALA A 115 -20.31 -4.80 -20.82
N GLY A 116 -20.97 -5.96 -20.67
CA GLY A 116 -20.94 -7.06 -21.63
C GLY A 116 -20.45 -8.39 -21.04
N THR A 117 -20.96 -9.50 -21.57
CA THR A 117 -20.70 -10.87 -21.07
C THR A 117 -19.21 -11.23 -21.06
N LEU A 118 -18.43 -10.78 -22.05
CA LEU A 118 -17.00 -11.07 -22.12
C LEU A 118 -16.22 -10.43 -20.95
N TRP A 119 -16.47 -9.14 -20.69
CA TRP A 119 -15.83 -8.40 -19.59
C TRP A 119 -16.20 -8.99 -18.23
N PHE A 120 -17.47 -9.41 -18.08
CA PHE A 120 -17.91 -10.10 -16.87
C PHE A 120 -17.14 -11.41 -16.63
N VAL A 121 -16.95 -12.24 -17.66
CA VAL A 121 -16.23 -13.52 -17.52
C VAL A 121 -14.74 -13.30 -17.22
N ILE A 122 -14.09 -12.34 -17.90
CA ILE A 122 -12.68 -12.02 -17.64
C ILE A 122 -12.50 -11.52 -16.20
N ASN A 123 -13.33 -10.59 -15.75
CA ASN A 123 -13.25 -10.06 -14.38
C ASN A 123 -13.45 -11.17 -13.34
N LEU A 124 -14.45 -12.03 -13.55
CA LEU A 124 -14.72 -13.15 -12.65
C LEU A 124 -13.52 -14.09 -12.51
N ILE A 125 -12.83 -14.41 -13.61
CA ILE A 125 -11.62 -15.25 -13.59
C ILE A 125 -10.49 -14.54 -12.83
N LEU A 126 -10.26 -13.24 -13.09
CA LEU A 126 -9.23 -12.46 -12.42
C LEU A 126 -9.48 -12.33 -10.92
N ASP A 127 -10.73 -12.12 -10.51
CA ASP A 127 -11.12 -12.03 -9.10
C ASP A 127 -10.89 -13.37 -8.38
N ILE A 128 -11.27 -14.49 -8.99
CA ILE A 128 -11.03 -15.82 -8.43
C ILE A 128 -9.52 -16.08 -8.27
N ILE A 129 -8.72 -15.76 -9.28
CA ILE A 129 -7.25 -15.87 -9.20
C ILE A 129 -6.70 -14.99 -8.09
N SER A 130 -7.19 -13.75 -7.96
CA SER A 130 -6.74 -12.81 -6.93
C SER A 130 -7.04 -13.32 -5.52
N VAL A 131 -8.23 -13.91 -5.30
CA VAL A 131 -8.57 -14.57 -4.02
C VAL A 131 -7.62 -15.73 -3.73
N LEU A 132 -7.30 -16.58 -4.71
CA LEU A 132 -6.36 -17.69 -4.52
C LEU A 132 -4.94 -17.20 -4.17
N ILE A 133 -4.48 -16.14 -4.84
CA ILE A 133 -3.20 -15.49 -4.54
C ILE A 133 -3.22 -14.91 -3.13
N ALA A 134 -4.32 -14.27 -2.72
CA ALA A 134 -4.47 -13.71 -1.39
C ALA A 134 -4.40 -14.78 -0.29
N LEU A 135 -5.03 -15.94 -0.52
CA LEU A 135 -4.92 -17.08 0.39
C LEU A 135 -3.48 -17.61 0.49
N LEU A 136 -2.77 -17.67 -0.64
CA LEU A 136 -1.35 -18.04 -0.66
C LEU A 136 -0.50 -17.04 0.15
N PHE A 137 -0.78 -15.73 0.05
CA PHE A 137 -0.08 -14.70 0.81
C PHE A 137 -0.25 -14.86 2.32
N ILE A 138 -1.43 -15.27 2.79
CA ILE A 138 -1.67 -15.56 4.22
C ILE A 138 -0.88 -16.80 4.65
N MET A 139 -0.77 -17.82 3.80
CA MET A 139 -0.01 -19.03 4.14
C MET A 139 1.50 -18.82 4.10
N GLN A 140 1.98 -17.88 3.31
CA GLN A 140 3.41 -17.63 3.06
C GLN A 140 3.69 -16.11 3.05
N PRO A 141 3.99 -15.51 4.22
CA PRO A 141 4.18 -14.05 4.32
C PRO A 141 5.37 -13.53 3.50
N VAL A 142 6.37 -14.37 3.20
CA VAL A 142 7.47 -14.01 2.30
C VAL A 142 6.96 -13.75 0.88
N ILE A 143 6.02 -14.58 0.40
CA ILE A 143 5.40 -14.38 -0.92
C ILE A 143 4.54 -13.10 -0.90
N SER A 144 3.83 -12.85 0.20
CA SER A 144 3.07 -11.62 0.40
C SER A 144 3.96 -10.37 0.33
N ALA A 145 5.11 -10.38 1.01
CA ALA A 145 6.07 -9.28 0.97
C ALA A 145 6.59 -9.02 -0.45
N VAL A 146 6.95 -10.08 -1.19
CA VAL A 146 7.37 -9.94 -2.59
C VAL A 146 6.22 -9.42 -3.46
N GLY A 147 4.99 -9.89 -3.24
CA GLY A 147 3.80 -9.42 -3.92
C GLY A 147 3.56 -7.93 -3.72
N MET A 148 3.67 -7.46 -2.48
CA MET A 148 3.56 -6.04 -2.13
C MET A 148 4.62 -5.20 -2.84
N VAL A 149 5.88 -5.62 -2.79
CA VAL A 149 6.98 -4.92 -3.48
C VAL A 149 6.75 -4.90 -4.98
N THR A 150 6.25 -6.00 -5.55
CA THR A 150 5.96 -6.10 -6.97
C THR A 150 4.87 -5.12 -7.37
N LEU A 151 3.77 -5.04 -6.62
CA LEU A 151 2.70 -4.05 -6.88
C LEU A 151 3.24 -2.62 -6.77
N LEU A 152 4.02 -2.32 -5.74
CA LEU A 152 4.59 -0.98 -5.56
C LEU A 152 5.53 -0.61 -6.71
N ALA A 153 6.35 -1.54 -7.18
CA ALA A 153 7.22 -1.34 -8.33
C ALA A 153 6.42 -1.14 -9.62
N MET A 154 5.28 -1.84 -9.79
CA MET A 154 4.37 -1.60 -10.92
C MET A 154 3.78 -0.19 -10.87
N PHE A 155 3.35 0.29 -9.70
CA PHE A 155 2.89 1.69 -9.54
C PHE A 155 3.97 2.70 -9.92
N PHE A 156 5.20 2.49 -9.44
CA PHE A 156 6.35 3.34 -9.82
C PHE A 156 6.60 3.31 -11.32
N ALA A 157 6.50 2.14 -11.97
CA ALA A 157 6.68 2.04 -13.41
C ALA A 157 5.60 2.82 -14.18
N VAL A 158 4.32 2.62 -13.82
CA VAL A 158 3.18 3.29 -14.48
C VAL A 158 3.26 4.80 -14.29
N TRP A 159 3.52 5.29 -13.07
CA TRP A 159 3.66 6.73 -12.82
C TRP A 159 4.90 7.31 -13.48
N GLY A 160 6.01 6.56 -13.52
CA GLY A 160 7.23 6.97 -14.23
C GLY A 160 6.99 7.16 -15.73
N ILE A 161 6.30 6.21 -16.37
CA ILE A 161 5.91 6.33 -17.78
C ILE A 161 4.99 7.55 -17.99
N ASN A 162 3.98 7.74 -17.14
CA ASN A 162 3.07 8.87 -17.23
C ASN A 162 3.79 10.23 -17.08
N ALA A 163 4.76 10.33 -16.15
CA ALA A 163 5.55 11.54 -15.97
C ALA A 163 6.41 11.85 -17.22
N ILE A 164 7.03 10.82 -17.83
CA ILE A 164 7.75 11.00 -19.09
C ILE A 164 6.82 11.49 -20.20
N ILE A 165 5.64 10.85 -20.37
CA ILE A 165 4.65 11.28 -21.36
C ILE A 165 4.25 12.74 -21.10
N THR A 166 4.00 13.11 -19.85
CA THR A 166 3.61 14.47 -19.45
C THR A 166 4.71 15.49 -19.73
N ALA A 167 5.98 15.14 -19.52
CA ALA A 167 7.12 16.00 -19.84
C ALA A 167 7.18 16.40 -21.31
N PHE A 168 6.81 15.45 -22.19
CA PHE A 168 6.69 15.70 -23.63
C PHE A 168 5.33 16.31 -24.02
N ALA A 169 4.24 16.03 -23.32
CA ALA A 169 2.91 16.53 -23.64
C ALA A 169 2.65 17.98 -23.18
N ARG A 170 3.31 18.46 -22.12
CA ARG A 170 3.33 19.90 -21.77
C ARG A 170 4.00 20.77 -22.84
N ARG A 171 4.65 20.15 -23.84
CA ARG A 171 5.09 20.82 -25.07
C ARG A 171 3.93 21.20 -26.00
N SER A 172 2.77 20.53 -25.90
CA SER A 172 1.64 20.64 -26.84
C SER A 172 0.44 21.47 -26.36
N ILE A 173 0.58 22.20 -25.24
CA ILE A 173 -0.36 23.22 -24.77
C ILE A 173 0.42 24.52 -24.59
#